data_AF-A0A3Q0RFG4-F1
#
_entry.id   AF-A0A3Q0RFG4-F1
#
_cell.length_a   1.000
_cell.length_b   1.000
_cell.length_c   1.000
_cell.angle_alpha   90.00
_cell.angle_beta   90.00
_cell.angle_gamma   90.00
#
_symmetry.space_group_name_H-M   'P 1'
#
loop_
_entity.id
_entity.type
_entity.pdbx_description
1 polymer ?
#
loop_
_entity_poly.entity_id
_entity_poly.type
_entity_poly.pdbx_seq_one_letter_code
_entity_poly.pdbx_strand_id
1 'polypeptide(L)'
;MSSQRGNIARSRGQKHQNTTAFKNDKYGATTQVKKANSKIHDGLCQHCKGVLEWKVKYNKYKPLTQPRKCVKCSQKTVKDAYHIICKPCSLQLEICCKCGKKEDIVIP
;
A
#
# COMPACT_ATOMS: atom_id res chain seq x y z
N MET A 1 -40.61 -7.91 19.51
CA MET A 1 -39.53 -7.86 18.49
C MET A 1 -38.94 -6.45 18.52
N SER A 2 -37.71 -6.29 19.02
CA SER A 2 -37.07 -4.97 19.15
C SER A 2 -36.74 -4.39 17.77
N SER A 3 -37.22 -3.18 17.51
CA SER A 3 -37.03 -2.41 16.26
C SER A 3 -35.88 -1.40 16.34
N GLN A 4 -35.08 -1.42 17.40
CA GLN A 4 -34.03 -0.43 17.60
C GLN A 4 -32.83 -0.71 16.70
N ARG A 5 -32.60 0.17 15.70
CA ARG A 5 -31.34 0.24 14.96
C ARG A 5 -30.21 0.50 15.97
N GLY A 6 -29.36 -0.51 16.17
CA GLY A 6 -28.39 -0.53 17.26
C GLY A 6 -27.51 0.72 17.31
N ASN A 7 -27.54 1.39 18.47
CA ASN A 7 -26.48 2.22 19.06
C ASN A 7 -25.53 2.89 18.05
N ILE A 8 -26.06 3.80 17.22
CA ILE A 8 -25.36 4.46 16.10
C ILE A 8 -24.22 5.36 16.59
N ALA A 9 -24.22 5.76 17.86
CA ALA A 9 -23.14 6.50 18.51
C ALA A 9 -22.67 5.77 19.77
N ARG A 10 -21.48 5.16 19.72
CA ARG A 10 -20.83 4.66 20.94
C ARG A 10 -20.37 5.86 21.78
N SER A 11 -20.90 6.01 22.99
CA SER A 11 -20.52 7.08 23.92
C SER A 11 -19.14 6.89 24.56
N ARG A 12 -18.67 5.64 24.64
CA ARG A 12 -17.36 5.27 25.21
C ARG A 12 -16.41 4.76 24.14
N GLY A 13 -15.13 5.11 24.29
CA GLY A 13 -14.04 4.57 23.47
C GLY A 13 -13.88 3.05 23.62
N GLN A 14 -13.04 2.46 22.77
CA GLN A 14 -12.68 1.05 22.87
C GLN A 14 -12.07 0.76 24.25
N LYS A 15 -12.65 -0.19 25.00
CA LYS A 15 -12.20 -0.58 26.35
C LYS A 15 -10.73 -1.06 26.39
N HIS A 16 -10.29 -1.72 25.32
CA HIS A 16 -8.95 -2.32 25.23
C HIS A 16 -8.16 -1.62 24.14
N GLN A 17 -7.49 -0.51 24.46
CA GLN A 17 -6.64 0.20 23.51
C GLN A 17 -5.22 -0.39 23.51
N ASN A 18 -4.54 -0.34 22.36
CA ASN A 18 -3.14 -0.74 22.28
C ASN A 18 -2.28 0.29 23.01
N THR A 19 -1.44 -0.16 23.93
CA THR A 19 -0.46 0.70 24.64
C THR A 19 0.73 1.08 23.77
N THR A 20 1.04 0.26 22.77
CA THR A 20 2.15 0.48 21.84
C THR A 20 1.70 0.23 20.41
N ALA A 21 2.29 0.98 19.46
CA ALA A 21 2.04 0.77 18.05
C ALA A 21 2.60 -0.60 17.59
N PHE A 22 1.89 -1.24 16.66
CA PHE A 22 2.41 -2.43 16.00
C PHE A 22 3.72 -2.11 15.27
N LYS A 23 4.73 -2.96 15.48
CA LYS A 23 6.02 -2.94 14.80
C LYS A 23 6.24 -4.31 14.18
N ASN A 24 6.53 -4.35 12.88
CA ASN A 24 6.70 -5.60 12.16
C ASN A 24 8.03 -6.32 12.43
N ASP A 25 8.97 -5.63 13.07
CA ASP A 25 10.32 -6.07 13.41
C ASP A 25 10.54 -6.22 14.92
N LYS A 26 9.48 -6.11 15.74
CA LYS A 26 9.55 -6.08 17.22
C LYS A 26 10.37 -7.22 17.83
N TYR A 27 10.32 -8.41 17.24
CA TYR A 27 11.02 -9.61 17.72
C TYR A 27 12.03 -10.13 16.70
N GLY A 28 12.57 -9.24 15.88
CA GLY A 28 13.43 -9.57 14.76
C GLY A 28 12.67 -9.60 13.43
N ALA A 29 13.24 -8.97 12.42
CA ALA A 29 12.70 -8.95 11.07
C ALA A 29 13.24 -10.14 10.26
N THR A 30 12.35 -10.94 9.68
CA THR A 30 12.74 -11.91 8.65
C THR A 30 13.36 -11.21 7.45
N THR A 31 14.10 -11.93 6.62
CA THR A 31 14.68 -11.39 5.38
C THR A 31 13.63 -10.74 4.46
N GLN A 32 12.42 -11.29 4.44
CA GLN A 32 11.29 -10.73 3.69
C GLN A 32 10.81 -9.39 4.28
N VAL A 33 10.67 -9.30 5.60
CA VAL A 33 10.26 -8.05 6.29
C VAL A 33 11.33 -6.98 6.12
N LYS A 34 12.62 -7.32 6.22
CA LYS A 34 13.73 -6.38 5.95
C LYS A 34 13.64 -5.82 4.53
N LYS A 35 13.47 -6.69 3.52
CA LYS A 35 13.31 -6.28 2.12
C LYS A 35 12.07 -5.42 1.89
N ALA A 36 10.98 -5.68 2.61
CA ALA A 36 9.76 -4.87 2.51
C ALA A 36 9.95 -3.50 3.17
N ASN A 37 10.58 -3.43 4.34
CA ASN A 37 10.86 -2.17 5.04
C ASN A 37 11.83 -1.27 4.28
N SER A 38 12.80 -1.85 3.57
CA SER A 38 13.75 -1.10 2.74
C SER A 38 13.19 -0.71 1.36
N LYS A 39 11.95 -1.10 1.03
CA LYS A 39 11.40 -0.88 -0.31
C LYS A 39 10.96 0.57 -0.47
N ILE A 40 11.59 1.27 -1.40
CA ILE A 40 11.15 2.61 -1.81
C ILE A 40 9.97 2.48 -2.80
N HIS A 41 8.92 3.26 -2.55
CA HIS A 41 7.65 3.24 -3.27
C HIS A 41 7.53 4.49 -4.16
N ASP A 42 8.25 4.50 -5.28
CA ASP A 42 8.33 5.63 -6.22
C ASP A 42 7.21 5.61 -7.26
N GLY A 43 6.93 6.76 -7.87
CA GLY A 43 5.99 6.84 -9.00
C GLY A 43 4.53 6.64 -8.58
N LEU A 44 4.21 6.92 -7.32
CA LEU A 44 2.88 6.80 -6.74
C LEU A 44 2.38 8.14 -6.24
N CYS A 45 1.07 8.34 -6.30
CA CYS A 45 0.43 9.43 -5.57
C CYS A 45 0.51 9.18 -4.05
N GLN A 46 0.37 10.25 -3.26
CA GLN A 46 0.51 10.21 -1.80
C GLN A 46 -0.44 9.18 -1.15
N HIS A 47 -1.68 9.10 -1.63
CA HIS A 47 -2.64 8.12 -1.14
C HIS A 47 -2.18 6.68 -1.41
N CYS A 48 -1.72 6.38 -2.63
CA CYS A 48 -1.25 5.03 -2.98
C CYS A 48 0.02 4.65 -2.23
N LYS A 49 0.94 5.60 -2.01
CA LYS A 49 2.14 5.42 -1.21
C LYS A 49 1.77 5.03 0.22
N GLY A 50 0.87 5.77 0.87
CA GLY A 50 0.39 5.44 2.22
C GLY A 50 -0.25 4.05 2.33
N VAL A 51 -0.99 3.61 1.29
CA VAL A 51 -1.55 2.24 1.26
C VAL A 51 -0.45 1.17 1.22
N LEU A 52 0.64 1.38 0.48
CA LEU A 52 1.74 0.42 0.41
C LEU A 52 2.59 0.43 1.69
N GLU A 53 2.91 1.61 2.22
CA GLU A 53 3.61 1.77 3.49
C GLU A 53 2.83 1.13 4.64
N TRP A 54 1.50 1.28 4.65
CA TRP A 54 0.64 0.59 5.61
C TRP A 54 0.74 -0.93 5.46
N LYS A 55 0.74 -1.46 4.23
CA LYS A 55 0.91 -2.90 4.00
C LYS A 55 2.26 -3.39 4.50
N VAL A 56 3.34 -2.62 4.30
CA VAL A 56 4.67 -2.94 4.82
C VAL A 56 4.65 -2.93 6.35
N LYS A 57 4.16 -1.84 6.96
CA LYS A 57 4.07 -1.64 8.42
C LYS A 57 3.34 -2.78 9.13
N TYR A 58 2.28 -3.33 8.52
CA TYR A 58 1.45 -4.38 9.11
C TYR A 58 1.73 -5.79 8.59
N ASN A 59 2.86 -6.05 7.93
CA ASN A 59 3.22 -7.37 7.36
C ASN A 59 2.18 -7.94 6.37
N LYS A 60 1.51 -7.05 5.63
CA LYS A 60 0.53 -7.40 4.58
C LYS A 60 1.05 -7.18 3.17
N TYR A 61 2.32 -6.77 3.02
CA TYR A 61 2.95 -6.56 1.73
C TYR A 61 3.37 -7.90 1.12
N LYS A 62 2.88 -8.18 -0.10
CA LYS A 62 3.23 -9.38 -0.86
C LYS A 62 4.04 -8.99 -2.09
N PRO A 63 5.33 -9.36 -2.18
CA PRO A 63 6.13 -9.09 -3.38
C PRO A 63 5.63 -9.91 -4.57
N LEU A 64 6.00 -9.48 -5.77
CA LEU A 64 5.76 -10.25 -6.98
C LEU A 64 6.85 -11.31 -7.15
N THR A 65 6.45 -12.51 -7.55
CA THR A 65 7.38 -13.56 -8.00
C THR A 65 7.74 -13.40 -9.48
N GLN A 66 6.81 -12.89 -10.28
CA GLN A 66 6.99 -12.64 -11.72
C GLN A 66 6.47 -11.25 -12.11
N PRO A 67 7.06 -10.60 -13.13
CA PRO A 67 6.57 -9.34 -13.65
C PRO A 67 5.13 -9.44 -14.18
N ARG A 68 4.33 -8.39 -13.95
CA ARG A 68 2.96 -8.27 -14.44
C ARG A 68 2.88 -7.48 -15.76
N LYS A 69 1.78 -7.69 -16.48
CA LYS A 69 1.44 -6.92 -17.69
C LYS A 69 1.04 -5.50 -17.30
N CYS A 70 1.62 -4.51 -17.97
CA CYS A 70 1.26 -3.11 -17.83
C CYS A 70 -0.07 -2.82 -18.53
N VAL A 71 -0.95 -2.04 -17.89
CA VAL A 71 -2.23 -1.63 -18.48
C VAL A 71 -2.06 -0.68 -19.68
N LYS A 72 -0.96 0.10 -19.74
CA LYS A 72 -0.74 1.09 -20.81
C LYS A 72 0.00 0.52 -22.01
N CYS A 73 1.18 -0.05 -21.82
CA CYS A 73 1.96 -0.61 -22.93
C CYS A 73 1.66 -2.08 -23.24
N SER A 74 0.84 -2.76 -22.44
CA SER A 74 0.54 -4.19 -22.60
C SER A 74 1.74 -5.14 -22.55
N GLN A 75 2.93 -4.67 -22.17
CA GLN A 75 4.12 -5.51 -22.01
C GLN A 75 4.24 -6.01 -20.56
N LYS A 76 4.92 -7.14 -20.35
CA LYS A 76 5.21 -7.70 -19.00
C LYS A 76 6.37 -6.96 -18.30
N THR A 77 6.19 -5.67 -18.07
CA THR A 77 7.24 -4.75 -17.58
C THR A 77 7.04 -4.27 -16.14
N VAL A 78 5.91 -4.61 -15.49
CA VAL A 78 5.62 -4.18 -14.12
C VAL A 78 6.34 -5.09 -13.13
N LYS A 79 7.41 -4.58 -12.53
CA LYS A 79 8.26 -5.31 -11.56
C LYS A 79 7.85 -5.07 -10.10
N ASP A 80 7.25 -3.93 -9.80
CA ASP A 80 6.87 -3.55 -8.45
C ASP A 80 5.49 -4.12 -8.06
N ALA A 81 5.38 -4.63 -6.84
CA ALA A 81 4.12 -5.20 -6.38
C ALA A 81 3.03 -4.14 -6.22
N TYR A 82 1.79 -4.52 -6.51
CA TYR A 82 0.61 -3.64 -6.49
C TYR A 82 0.60 -2.51 -7.51
N HIS A 83 1.57 -2.47 -8.42
CA HIS A 83 1.56 -1.54 -9.55
C HIS A 83 0.76 -2.18 -10.70
N ILE A 84 0.06 -1.34 -11.47
CA ILE A 84 -0.70 -1.74 -12.67
C ILE A 84 -0.09 -1.14 -13.94
N ILE A 85 0.71 -0.09 -13.78
CA ILE A 85 1.36 0.66 -14.85
C ILE A 85 2.87 0.59 -14.66
N CYS A 86 3.59 0.49 -15.77
CA CYS A 86 5.04 0.46 -15.79
C CYS A 86 5.63 1.83 -15.48
N LYS A 87 6.82 1.91 -14.85
CA LYS A 87 7.48 3.20 -14.57
C LYS A 87 7.65 4.08 -15.82
N PRO A 88 8.13 3.56 -16.98
CA PRO A 88 8.21 4.35 -18.21
C PRO A 88 6.86 4.96 -18.64
N CYS A 89 5.81 4.16 -18.58
CA CYS A 89 4.45 4.53 -18.94
C CYS A 89 3.88 5.61 -18.00
N SER A 90 4.22 5.52 -16.71
CA SER A 90 3.83 6.47 -15.68
C SER A 90 4.52 7.81 -15.86
N LEU A 91 5.82 7.80 -16.19
CA LEU A 91 6.59 9.03 -16.46
C LEU A 91 6.11 9.74 -17.73
N GLN A 92 5.87 9.00 -18.82
CA GLN A 92 5.41 9.58 -20.08
C GLN A 92 4.00 10.21 -20.00
N LEU A 93 3.13 9.65 -19.16
CA LEU A 93 1.73 10.06 -19.05
C LEU A 93 1.45 10.88 -17.78
N GLU A 94 2.46 11.05 -16.92
CA GLU A 94 2.37 11.71 -15.61
C GLU A 94 1.21 11.17 -14.75
N ILE A 95 1.14 9.84 -14.64
CA ILE A 95 0.11 9.13 -13.87
C ILE A 95 0.70 8.24 -12.79
N CYS A 96 -0.02 8.04 -11.69
CA CYS A 96 0.37 7.12 -10.62
C CYS A 96 0.44 5.66 -11.12
N CYS A 97 1.53 4.95 -10.78
CA CYS A 97 1.76 3.56 -11.20
C CYS A 97 0.71 2.55 -10.67
N LYS A 98 -0.01 2.89 -9.60
CA LYS A 98 -0.99 1.99 -8.93
C LYS A 98 -2.45 2.31 -9.24
N CYS A 99 -2.85 3.57 -9.24
CA CYS A 99 -4.26 3.94 -9.52
C CYS A 99 -4.47 4.48 -10.94
N GLY A 100 -3.41 4.86 -11.66
CA GLY A 100 -3.50 5.39 -13.02
C GLY A 100 -4.13 6.77 -13.12
N LYS A 101 -4.37 7.46 -11.99
CA LYS A 101 -4.87 8.83 -11.95
C LYS A 101 -3.73 9.83 -12.13
N LYS A 102 -4.06 10.98 -12.73
CA LYS A 102 -3.22 12.19 -12.75
C LYS A 102 -3.42 12.92 -11.42
N GLU A 103 -2.55 12.62 -10.48
CA GLU A 103 -2.45 13.27 -9.18
C GLU A 103 -0.97 13.56 -8.96
N ASP A 104 -0.64 14.51 -8.08
CA ASP A 104 0.76 14.82 -7.76
C ASP A 104 1.51 13.54 -7.35
N ILE A 105 2.42 13.13 -8.23
CA ILE A 105 3.25 11.96 -8.03
C ILE A 105 4.32 12.38 -7.04
N VAL A 106 4.40 11.66 -5.92
CA VAL A 106 5.43 11.90 -4.92
C VAL A 106 6.73 11.33 -5.49
N ILE A 107 7.55 12.21 -6.05
CA ILE A 107 8.93 11.91 -6.44
C ILE A 107 9.77 12.03 -5.16
N PRO A 108 10.49 10.97 -4.74
CA PRO A 108 11.36 11.02 -3.57
C PRO A 108 12.49 12.04 -3.71
#